data_AF-A0A3B8VQZ7-F1
#
_entry.id   AF-A0A3B8VQZ7-F1
#
_cell.length_a   1.000
_cell.length_b   1.000
_cell.length_c   1.000
_cell.angle_alpha   90.00
_cell.angle_beta   90.00
_cell.angle_gamma   90.00
#
_symmetry.space_group_name_H-M   'P 1'
#
loop_
_entity.id
_entity.type
_entity.pdbx_description
1 polymer ?
#
loop_
_entity_poly.entity_id
_entity_poly.type
_entity_poly.pdbx_seq_one_letter_code
_entity_poly.pdbx_strand_id
1 'polypeptide(L)'
;EARLVRDGHQNRKPDRPPGALRALSLGFAASKPEMAFLYRQFMRLNPKHDPDFLTVPPGYQGSTHERLTESGVPILYIVGEEDALIAPKTIEIAASLVPQSRLITMPEAGHSVYYEQPDVFNDHVHRFLTEVMPLATDG
;
A
#
# COMPACT_ATOMS: atom_id res chain seq x y z
N GLU A 1 16.23 2.66 9.90
CA GLU A 1 16.08 3.25 8.56
C GLU A 1 14.63 3.59 8.21
N ALA A 2 13.70 2.62 8.16
CA ALA A 2 12.28 2.87 7.80
C ALA A 2 11.60 3.99 8.60
N ARG A 3 11.92 4.11 9.89
CA ARG A 3 11.41 5.21 10.74
C ARG A 3 11.86 6.58 10.24
N LEU A 4 13.13 6.75 9.89
CA LEU A 4 13.64 8.03 9.37
C LEU A 4 12.97 8.39 8.04
N VAL A 5 12.76 7.39 7.18
CA VAL A 5 12.03 7.56 5.92
C VAL A 5 10.58 7.99 6.18
N ARG A 6 9.88 7.33 7.10
CA ARG A 6 8.50 7.66 7.47
C ARG A 6 8.41 9.06 8.09
N ASP A 7 9.27 9.37 9.04
CA ASP A 7 9.28 10.66 9.73
C ASP A 7 9.60 11.79 8.74
N GLY A 8 10.53 11.57 7.80
CA GLY A 8 10.81 12.48 6.70
C GLY A 8 9.64 12.65 5.73
N HIS A 9 8.94 11.56 5.41
CA HIS A 9 7.76 11.60 4.54
C HIS A 9 6.59 12.36 5.19
N GLN A 10 6.31 12.11 6.47
CA GLN A 10 5.24 12.77 7.22
C GLN A 10 5.49 14.27 7.40
N ASN A 11 6.76 14.67 7.55
CA ASN A 11 7.15 16.06 7.78
C ASN A 11 7.43 16.86 6.49
N ARG A 12 7.38 16.23 5.30
CA ARG A 12 7.53 16.94 4.03
C ARG A 12 6.35 17.89 3.81
N LYS A 13 6.60 19.11 3.33
CA LYS A 13 5.54 20.03 2.88
C LYS A 13 4.65 19.31 1.86
N PRO A 14 3.31 19.47 1.92
CA PRO A 14 2.43 18.82 0.96
C PRO A 14 2.77 19.31 -0.45
N ASP A 15 3.26 18.41 -1.29
CA ASP A 15 3.52 18.65 -2.71
C ASP A 15 2.27 18.36 -3.56
N ARG A 16 1.09 18.64 -2.98
CA ARG A 16 -0.19 18.26 -3.54
C ARG A 16 -1.16 19.45 -3.50
N PRO A 17 -1.96 19.65 -4.57
CA PRO A 17 -2.92 20.73 -4.60
C PRO A 17 -3.97 20.57 -3.49
N PRO A 18 -4.54 21.69 -2.97
CA PRO A 18 -5.58 21.64 -1.96
C PRO A 18 -6.76 20.74 -2.39
N GLY A 19 -7.19 19.86 -1.49
CA GLY A 19 -8.30 18.94 -1.75
C GLY A 19 -7.94 17.69 -2.57
N ALA A 20 -6.67 17.52 -2.98
CA ALA A 20 -6.22 16.29 -3.61
C ALA A 20 -6.38 15.09 -2.67
N LEU A 21 -6.95 14.00 -3.18
CA LEU A 21 -7.11 12.75 -2.44
C LEU A 21 -5.74 12.10 -2.25
N ARG A 22 -5.29 11.99 -1.00
CA ARG A 22 -4.01 11.33 -0.67
C ARG A 22 -3.98 9.85 -1.04
N ALA A 23 -5.16 9.24 -1.16
CA ALA A 23 -5.33 7.85 -1.52
C ALA A 23 -5.12 7.55 -3.02
N LEU A 24 -5.01 8.58 -3.87
CA LEU A 24 -4.82 8.45 -5.31
C LEU A 24 -3.53 9.15 -5.78
N SER A 25 -2.98 8.74 -6.92
CA SER A 25 -1.95 9.52 -7.64
C SER A 25 -2.52 10.82 -8.20
N LEU A 26 -1.65 11.79 -8.48
CA LEU A 26 -2.07 13.03 -9.13
C LEU A 26 -2.42 12.78 -10.60
N GLY A 27 -1.68 11.91 -11.28
CA GLY A 27 -1.94 11.52 -12.67
C GLY A 27 -3.30 10.86 -12.86
N PHE A 28 -3.67 9.91 -11.98
CA PHE A 28 -4.99 9.28 -12.03
C PHE A 28 -6.11 10.28 -11.76
N ALA A 29 -5.97 11.12 -10.73
CA ALA A 29 -7.00 12.11 -10.40
C ALA A 29 -7.22 13.14 -11.52
N ALA A 30 -6.16 13.50 -12.25
CA ALA A 30 -6.24 14.42 -13.39
C ALA A 30 -6.85 13.75 -14.64
N SER A 31 -6.49 12.50 -14.92
CA SER A 31 -6.94 11.79 -16.12
C SER A 31 -8.34 11.17 -15.99
N LYS A 32 -8.78 10.83 -14.77
CA LYS A 32 -10.07 10.17 -14.48
C LYS A 32 -10.83 10.87 -13.36
N PRO A 33 -11.27 12.13 -13.56
CA PRO A 33 -11.89 12.95 -12.51
C PRO A 33 -13.20 12.36 -11.96
N GLU A 34 -13.98 11.67 -12.78
CA GLU A 34 -15.21 10.98 -12.38
C GLU A 34 -14.94 9.80 -11.43
N MET A 35 -13.86 9.05 -11.67
CA MET A 35 -13.42 7.98 -10.78
C MET A 35 -12.86 8.54 -9.47
N ALA A 36 -12.07 9.61 -9.53
CA ALA A 36 -11.63 10.32 -8.33
C ALA A 36 -12.81 10.87 -7.50
N PHE A 37 -13.88 11.34 -8.16
CA PHE A 37 -15.11 11.75 -7.49
C PHE A 37 -15.82 10.56 -6.83
N LEU A 38 -15.95 9.43 -7.54
CA LEU A 38 -16.55 8.20 -7.01
C LEU A 38 -15.79 7.68 -5.79
N TYR A 39 -14.46 7.61 -5.85
CA TYR A 39 -13.62 7.23 -4.72
C TYR A 39 -13.92 8.08 -3.48
N ARG A 40 -14.06 9.40 -3.67
CA ARG A 40 -14.44 10.33 -2.59
C ARG A 40 -15.81 10.02 -2.00
N GLN A 41 -16.77 9.60 -2.82
CA GLN A 41 -18.09 9.20 -2.33
C GLN A 41 -18.00 7.93 -1.51
N PHE A 42 -17.24 6.92 -1.96
CA PHE A 42 -16.99 5.71 -1.16
C PHE A 42 -16.38 6.05 0.20
N MET A 43 -15.35 6.90 0.24
CA MET A 43 -14.77 7.36 1.51
C MET A 43 -15.78 8.04 2.44
N ARG A 44 -16.72 8.82 1.89
CA ARG A 44 -17.74 9.55 2.67
C ARG A 44 -18.87 8.65 3.17
N LEU A 45 -19.13 7.54 2.48
CA LEU A 45 -20.13 6.55 2.86
C LEU A 45 -19.61 5.60 3.94
N ASN A 46 -18.29 5.44 4.05
CA ASN A 46 -17.69 4.65 5.12
C ASN A 46 -17.97 5.29 6.49
N PRO A 47 -18.24 4.49 7.54
CA PRO A 47 -18.33 4.97 8.90
C PRO A 47 -17.07 5.76 9.27
N LYS A 48 -17.22 6.80 10.09
CA LYS A 48 -16.07 7.53 10.62
C LYS A 48 -15.29 6.60 11.56
N HIS A 49 -14.00 6.47 11.29
CA HIS A 49 -13.07 5.88 12.24
C HIS A 49 -12.80 6.88 13.37
N ASP A 50 -12.53 6.37 14.57
CA ASP A 50 -12.00 7.19 15.65
C ASP A 50 -10.68 7.85 15.22
N PRO A 51 -10.38 9.08 15.70
CA PRO A 51 -9.18 9.82 15.29
C PRO A 51 -7.87 9.06 15.51
N ASP A 52 -7.87 8.09 16.44
CA ASP A 52 -6.72 7.30 16.84
C ASP A 52 -6.63 5.92 16.16
N PHE A 53 -7.53 5.58 15.23
CA PHE A 53 -7.65 4.25 14.61
C PHE A 53 -6.35 3.68 14.01
N LEU A 54 -5.44 4.52 13.53
CA LEU A 54 -4.13 4.13 12.98
C LEU A 54 -2.94 4.59 13.84
N THR A 55 -3.19 5.03 15.07
CA THR A 55 -2.13 5.53 15.95
C THR A 55 -1.27 4.36 16.40
N VAL A 56 0.04 4.47 16.12
CA VAL A 56 1.02 3.53 16.67
C VAL A 56 1.12 3.76 18.18
N PRO A 57 0.97 2.72 19.02
CA PRO A 57 1.08 2.87 20.46
C PRO A 57 2.35 3.60 20.90
N PRO A 58 2.26 4.53 21.87
CA PRO A 58 3.44 5.23 22.38
C PRO A 58 4.53 4.25 22.83
N GLY A 59 5.76 4.47 22.37
CA GLY A 59 6.90 3.61 22.73
C GLY A 59 7.05 2.32 21.91
N TYR A 60 6.15 2.04 20.96
CA TYR A 60 6.36 0.92 20.03
C TYR A 60 7.54 1.23 19.08
N GLN A 61 8.64 0.51 19.26
CA GLN A 61 9.85 0.60 18.42
C GLN A 61 10.15 -0.67 17.63
N GLY A 62 9.23 -1.64 17.66
CA GLY A 62 9.40 -2.94 17.01
C GLY A 62 9.05 -2.93 15.52
N SER A 63 9.45 -4.00 14.86
CA SER A 63 8.93 -4.43 13.55
C SER A 63 8.43 -5.86 13.71
N THR A 64 7.35 -6.23 13.02
CA THR A 64 6.83 -7.60 13.02
C THR A 64 7.54 -8.53 12.04
N HIS A 65 8.60 -8.06 11.36
CA HIS A 65 9.28 -8.83 10.30
C HIS A 65 9.77 -10.21 10.75
N GLU A 66 10.35 -10.36 11.94
CA GLU A 66 10.77 -11.69 12.45
C GLU A 66 9.59 -12.67 12.52
N ARG A 67 8.45 -12.23 13.07
CA ARG A 67 7.23 -13.03 13.13
C ARG A 67 6.67 -13.37 11.75
N LEU A 68 6.76 -12.44 10.80
CA LEU A 68 6.37 -12.68 9.41
C LEU A 68 7.30 -13.72 8.76
N THR A 69 8.60 -13.60 9.00
CA THR A 69 9.61 -14.54 8.51
C THR A 69 9.38 -15.95 9.06
N GLU A 70 9.15 -16.07 10.36
CA GLU A 70 8.90 -17.34 11.06
C GLU A 70 7.56 -18.00 10.70
N SER A 71 6.57 -17.22 10.26
CA SER A 71 5.24 -17.74 9.96
C SER A 71 5.20 -18.76 8.82
N GLY A 72 6.20 -18.74 7.92
CA GLY A 72 6.23 -19.56 6.71
C GLY A 72 5.15 -19.20 5.69
N VAL A 73 4.30 -18.20 5.95
CA VAL A 73 3.28 -17.73 5.02
C VAL A 73 3.95 -16.99 3.86
N PRO A 74 3.62 -17.31 2.60
CA PRO A 74 4.09 -16.54 1.45
C PRO A 74 3.59 -15.09 1.51
N ILE A 75 4.48 -14.11 1.32
CA ILE A 75 4.15 -12.68 1.43
C ILE A 75 4.45 -11.94 0.12
N LEU A 76 3.48 -11.16 -0.35
CA LEU A 76 3.62 -10.22 -1.46
C LEU A 76 3.33 -8.80 -0.96
N TYR A 77 4.32 -7.92 -1.09
CA TYR A 77 4.18 -6.49 -0.91
C TYR A 77 3.86 -5.83 -2.26
N ILE A 78 2.85 -4.96 -2.29
CA ILE A 78 2.51 -4.14 -3.46
C ILE A 78 2.37 -2.70 -2.99
N VAL A 79 3.02 -1.76 -3.68
CA VAL A 79 2.97 -0.32 -3.40
C VAL A 79 2.95 0.48 -4.69
N GLY A 80 2.25 1.61 -4.72
CA GLY A 80 2.30 2.54 -5.85
C GLY A 80 3.51 3.47 -5.74
N GLU A 81 4.18 3.74 -6.86
CA GLU A 81 5.33 4.65 -6.92
C GLU A 81 5.03 6.07 -6.40
N GLU A 82 3.79 6.53 -6.57
CA GLU A 82 3.34 7.87 -6.17
C GLU A 82 2.54 7.88 -4.84
N ASP A 83 2.62 6.83 -4.05
CA ASP A 83 1.94 6.74 -2.74
C ASP A 83 2.41 7.87 -1.81
N ALA A 84 1.47 8.72 -1.37
CA ALA A 84 1.73 9.81 -0.42
C ALA A 84 1.14 9.59 0.97
N LEU A 85 0.54 8.42 1.22
CA LEU A 85 0.21 7.98 2.56
C LEU A 85 1.37 7.19 3.14
N ILE A 86 1.93 6.27 2.35
CA ILE A 86 3.07 5.43 2.75
C ILE A 86 4.17 5.57 1.70
N ALA A 87 5.38 5.92 2.14
CA ALA A 87 6.48 6.09 1.20
C ALA A 87 6.81 4.73 0.59
N PRO A 88 6.99 4.62 -0.74
CA PRO A 88 7.42 3.38 -1.39
C PRO A 88 8.67 2.80 -0.73
N LYS A 89 9.62 3.67 -0.36
CA LYS A 89 10.84 3.29 0.34
C LYS A 89 10.59 2.62 1.70
N THR A 90 9.52 2.97 2.40
CA THR A 90 9.14 2.28 3.65
C THR A 90 8.73 0.84 3.38
N ILE A 91 7.99 0.59 2.29
CA ILE A 91 7.59 -0.76 1.89
C ILE A 91 8.77 -1.57 1.36
N GLU A 92 9.69 -0.94 0.61
CA GLU A 92 10.94 -1.58 0.18
C GLU A 92 11.76 -2.08 1.38
N ILE A 93 11.91 -1.26 2.42
CA ILE A 93 12.63 -1.65 3.64
C ILE A 93 11.88 -2.79 4.33
N ALA A 94 10.54 -2.71 4.45
CA ALA A 94 9.75 -3.77 5.05
C ALA A 94 9.91 -5.12 4.32
N ALA A 95 9.88 -5.11 2.99
CA ALA A 95 10.10 -6.30 2.17
C ALA A 95 11.51 -6.87 2.32
N SER A 96 12.54 -6.01 2.37
CA SER A 96 13.93 -6.45 2.57
C SER A 96 14.17 -7.16 3.92
N LEU A 97 13.33 -6.89 4.91
CA LEU A 97 13.38 -7.51 6.23
C LEU A 97 12.69 -8.88 6.29
N VAL A 98 11.94 -9.25 5.23
CA VAL A 98 11.26 -10.55 5.10
C VAL A 98 11.80 -11.22 3.84
N PRO A 99 12.93 -11.96 3.91
CA PRO A 99 13.68 -12.39 2.73
C PRO A 99 12.90 -13.27 1.74
N GLN A 100 11.92 -14.04 2.21
CA GLN A 100 11.06 -14.86 1.35
C GLN A 100 9.91 -14.09 0.68
N SER A 101 9.75 -12.81 1.02
CA SER A 101 8.69 -11.99 0.44
C SER A 101 9.04 -11.53 -0.98
N ARG A 102 8.02 -11.10 -1.70
CA ARG A 102 8.16 -10.43 -3.01
C ARG A 102 7.69 -9.00 -2.90
N LEU A 103 8.24 -8.13 -3.72
CA LEU A 103 7.86 -6.72 -3.80
C LEU A 103 7.52 -6.35 -5.24
N ILE A 104 6.38 -5.69 -5.42
CA ILE A 104 5.97 -5.03 -6.65
C ILE A 104 5.77 -3.55 -6.38
N THR A 105 6.49 -2.70 -7.11
CA THR A 105 6.23 -1.26 -7.17
C THR A 105 5.48 -0.96 -8.45
N MET A 106 4.25 -0.47 -8.34
CA MET A 106 3.39 -0.15 -9.49
C MET A 106 3.66 1.28 -9.96
N PRO A 107 4.15 1.48 -11.20
CA PRO A 107 4.42 2.81 -11.73
C PRO A 107 3.11 3.59 -11.94
N GLU A 108 3.17 4.92 -11.85
CA GLU A 108 2.01 5.81 -12.10
C GLU A 108 0.76 5.49 -11.25
N ALA A 109 0.97 4.93 -10.05
CA ALA A 109 -0.10 4.60 -9.12
C ALA A 109 0.18 5.19 -7.73
N GLY A 110 -0.87 5.65 -7.05
CA GLY A 110 -0.81 6.14 -5.69
C GLY A 110 -1.05 5.04 -4.66
N HIS A 111 -1.69 5.40 -3.54
CA HIS A 111 -1.93 4.46 -2.45
C HIS A 111 -2.92 3.35 -2.81
N SER A 112 -3.97 3.68 -3.57
CA SER A 112 -5.05 2.74 -3.92
C SER A 112 -4.76 2.05 -5.25
N VAL A 113 -3.64 1.34 -5.32
CA VAL A 113 -3.19 0.66 -6.55
C VAL A 113 -4.25 -0.24 -7.18
N TYR A 114 -5.03 -0.94 -6.35
CA TYR A 114 -6.15 -1.81 -6.77
C TYR A 114 -7.31 -1.04 -7.42
N TYR A 115 -7.45 0.24 -7.11
CA TYR A 115 -8.47 1.11 -7.70
C TYR A 115 -7.96 1.83 -8.95
N GLU A 116 -6.70 2.25 -8.93
CA GLU A 116 -6.11 3.02 -10.03
C GLU A 116 -5.78 2.16 -11.25
N GLN A 117 -5.25 0.96 -11.01
CA GLN A 117 -4.83 0.01 -12.04
C GLN A 117 -5.31 -1.41 -11.68
N PRO A 118 -6.64 -1.65 -11.69
CA PRO A 118 -7.23 -2.90 -11.18
C PRO A 118 -6.73 -4.14 -11.93
N ASP A 119 -6.59 -4.08 -13.26
CA ASP A 119 -6.17 -5.24 -14.06
C ASP A 119 -4.73 -5.66 -13.74
N VAL A 120 -3.83 -4.69 -13.62
CA VAL A 120 -2.41 -4.92 -13.29
C VAL A 120 -2.28 -5.46 -11.86
N PHE A 121 -3.00 -4.86 -10.90
CA PHE A 121 -3.04 -5.34 -9.53
C PHE A 121 -3.55 -6.78 -9.46
N ASN A 122 -4.67 -7.06 -10.11
CA ASN A 122 -5.30 -8.39 -10.12
C ASN A 122 -4.39 -9.44 -10.77
N ASP A 123 -3.68 -9.12 -11.86
CA ASP A 123 -2.73 -10.05 -12.48
C ASP A 123 -1.57 -10.40 -11.53
N HIS A 124 -0.99 -9.42 -10.83
CA HIS A 124 0.06 -9.67 -9.85
C HIS A 124 -0.42 -10.55 -8.69
N VAL A 125 -1.60 -10.26 -8.14
CA VAL A 125 -2.19 -11.05 -7.05
C VAL A 125 -2.52 -12.46 -7.53
N HIS A 126 -3.16 -12.61 -8.69
CA HIS A 126 -3.55 -13.90 -9.24
C HIS A 126 -2.32 -14.79 -9.52
N ARG A 127 -1.28 -14.23 -10.15
CA ARG A 127 -0.02 -14.93 -10.40
C ARG A 127 0.61 -15.40 -9.10
N PHE A 128 0.71 -14.52 -8.11
CA PHE A 128 1.25 -14.88 -6.81
C PHE A 128 0.47 -16.01 -6.14
N LEU A 129 -0.86 -15.90 -6.09
CA LEU A 129 -1.73 -16.92 -5.51
C LEU A 129 -1.61 -18.27 -6.23
N THR A 130 -1.57 -18.27 -7.56
CA THR A 130 -1.41 -19.50 -8.37
C THR A 130 -0.07 -20.18 -8.11
N GLU A 131 1.00 -19.41 -7.89
CA GLU A 131 2.32 -19.97 -7.62
C GLU A 131 2.46 -20.54 -6.21
N VAL A 132 1.83 -19.90 -5.21
CA VAL A 132 2.01 -20.28 -3.79
C VAL A 132 0.93 -21.23 -3.27
N MET A 133 -0.20 -21.34 -3.97
CA MET A 133 -1.22 -22.35 -3.73
C MET A 133 -1.20 -23.34 -4.88
N PRO A 134 -0.46 -24.46 -4.76
CA PRO A 134 -0.60 -25.55 -5.70
C PRO A 134 -2.08 -25.96 -5.68
N LEU A 135 -2.69 -26.04 -6.86
CA LEU A 135 -4.01 -26.67 -7.00
C LEU A 135 -3.95 -28.00 -6.25
N ALA A 136 -4.90 -28.24 -5.36
CA ALA A 136 -5.09 -29.57 -4.82
C ALA A 136 -5.16 -30.50 -6.03
N THR A 137 -4.15 -31.35 -6.21
CA THR A 137 -4.26 -32.43 -7.17
C THR A 137 -5.32 -33.34 -6.58
N ASP A 138 -6.53 -33.29 -7.15
CA ASP A 138 -7.58 -34.24 -6.86
C ASP A 138 -6.96 -35.65 -6.96
N GLY A 139 -6.92 -36.34 -5.82
CA GLY A 139 -6.48 -37.73 -5.71
C GLY A 139 -7.57 -38.69 -6.14
#